data_AF-A0A187NDY2-F1
#
_entry.id   AF-A0A187NDY2-F1
#
_cell.length_a   1.000
_cell.length_b   1.000
_cell.length_c   1.000
_cell.angle_alpha   90.00
_cell.angle_beta   90.00
_cell.angle_gamma   90.00
#
_symmetry.space_group_name_H-M   'P 1'
#
loop_
_entity.id
_entity.type
_entity.pdbx_description
1 polymer ?
#
loop_
_entity_poly.entity_id
_entity_poly.type
_entity_poly.pdbx_seq_one_letter_code
_entity_poly.pdbx_strand_id
1 'polypeptide(L)'
;MAPPTGLSAPGLQGSPMPSLGMDFGRGLAAGASAAGAVPPVTQAPMAPLAAPIETAPTSAAPAAAAVPTGPQAAAAASQPPVQAPAGGMPAGGMTSYGSVLPPQGAPALPAGGAPAPAAPSVPAETGGGASGAGAGAGLMPVAGRRDVVVRKNDAYSDLETAKGLVAELAGAAKVTDPGLDWAVAVGRNTSGMPTYWVATNDGATYIPPQVFLRKTMPIAGGHDADFDARWFGWVNPADKAVRAAREFGDTVSAVATSWALPSEYLAEHPAPEVATGVKPRLEPDNMAADPSAAARAHRLQTVDAALYADLVAADESVVRDYCRELIRQLVFGIAGEDLSRVAQAVGHALVAERWPTDQEWALLGEEHQDSLVIMSCQRPGLDGLENPDQTVSYTREFVRCRQLEALLCWEQHGGDLLNVVYAAWVAGIRTPLKATVDR
;
A
#
# COMPACT_ATOMS: atom_id res chain seq x y z
N MET A 1 -50.52 -24.64 4.00
CA MET A 1 -50.83 -23.45 4.83
C MET A 1 -49.52 -22.76 5.19
N ALA A 2 -49.54 -21.44 5.38
CA ALA A 2 -48.34 -20.59 5.37
C ALA A 2 -47.46 -20.74 6.63
N PRO A 3 -46.14 -20.50 6.54
CA PRO A 3 -45.31 -20.13 7.68
C PRO A 3 -45.53 -18.64 8.06
N PRO A 4 -45.25 -18.26 9.33
CA PRO A 4 -45.60 -16.93 9.85
C PRO A 4 -44.59 -15.83 9.49
N THR A 5 -45.07 -14.59 9.53
CA THR A 5 -44.34 -13.35 9.30
C THR A 5 -43.63 -12.80 10.53
N GLY A 6 -42.43 -12.24 10.33
CA GLY A 6 -42.03 -10.99 10.98
C GLY A 6 -40.91 -11.07 12.01
N LEU A 7 -39.78 -10.43 11.69
CA LEU A 7 -39.31 -9.21 12.39
C LEU A 7 -38.18 -8.58 11.57
N SER A 8 -38.49 -7.52 10.81
CA SER A 8 -37.51 -6.78 10.02
C SER A 8 -36.79 -5.75 10.90
N ALA A 9 -35.48 -5.83 11.02
CA ALA A 9 -34.65 -4.75 11.55
C ALA A 9 -34.36 -3.72 10.44
N PRO A 10 -34.30 -2.41 10.74
CA PRO A 10 -33.98 -1.38 9.75
C PRO A 10 -32.51 -1.49 9.31
N GLY A 11 -32.28 -1.51 8.00
CA GLY A 11 -30.94 -1.67 7.43
C GLY A 11 -30.09 -0.41 7.55
N LEU A 12 -28.84 -0.58 7.99
CA LEU A 12 -27.79 0.41 7.76
C LEU A 12 -27.38 0.32 6.29
N GLN A 13 -27.87 1.27 5.50
CA GLN A 13 -27.59 1.37 4.07
C GLN A 13 -26.17 1.93 3.89
N GLY A 14 -25.19 1.03 3.77
CA GLY A 14 -23.80 1.40 3.52
C GLY A 14 -23.68 2.23 2.24
N SER A 15 -22.99 3.37 2.33
CA SER A 15 -22.70 4.19 1.15
C SER A 15 -21.78 3.41 0.21
N PRO A 16 -22.08 3.32 -1.09
CA PRO A 16 -21.18 2.65 -2.03
C PRO A 16 -19.89 3.46 -2.19
N MET A 17 -18.75 2.79 -2.06
CA MET A 17 -17.46 3.30 -2.54
C MET A 17 -17.59 3.62 -4.04
N PRO A 18 -17.00 4.72 -4.54
CA PRO A 18 -17.03 5.03 -5.97
C PRO A 18 -16.15 4.03 -6.73
N SER A 19 -16.75 3.01 -7.33
CA SER A 19 -16.04 2.17 -8.32
C SER A 19 -15.76 3.01 -9.57
N LEU A 20 -14.49 3.12 -9.93
CA LEU A 20 -14.05 3.90 -11.10
C LEU A 20 -13.07 3.07 -11.92
N GLY A 21 -13.62 2.23 -12.79
CA GLY A 21 -12.91 1.72 -13.95
C GLY A 21 -12.98 2.72 -15.11
N MET A 22 -11.98 2.65 -15.99
CA MET A 22 -11.93 3.27 -17.33
C MET A 22 -11.74 4.79 -17.39
N ASP A 23 -10.47 5.23 -17.39
CA ASP A 23 -10.02 6.35 -18.23
C ASP A 23 -8.53 6.20 -18.63
N PHE A 24 -8.18 5.07 -19.28
CA PHE A 24 -6.86 4.86 -19.87
C PHE A 24 -6.97 4.36 -21.32
N GLY A 25 -7.21 5.29 -22.25
CA GLY A 25 -7.59 4.92 -23.62
C GLY A 25 -7.50 6.02 -24.67
N ARG A 26 -6.63 7.04 -24.52
CA ARG A 26 -6.47 8.07 -25.56
C ARG A 26 -5.05 8.68 -25.61
N GLY A 27 -4.15 8.02 -26.33
CA GLY A 27 -2.74 8.44 -26.33
C GLY A 27 -1.85 7.99 -27.48
N LEU A 28 -2.35 7.48 -28.63
CA LEU A 28 -1.48 7.26 -29.80
C LEU A 28 -2.22 7.22 -31.16
N ALA A 29 -2.54 8.38 -31.74
CA ALA A 29 -2.85 8.54 -33.17
C ALA A 29 -2.86 10.02 -33.59
N ALA A 30 -1.68 10.60 -33.86
CA ALA A 30 -1.57 11.90 -34.52
C ALA A 30 -1.19 11.67 -36.00
N GLY A 31 -2.16 11.83 -36.91
CA GLY A 31 -1.91 11.63 -38.34
C GLY A 31 -3.11 11.93 -39.23
N ALA A 32 -2.94 12.92 -40.11
CA ALA A 32 -3.81 13.32 -41.23
C ALA A 32 -5.18 13.96 -40.92
N SER A 33 -5.38 15.11 -41.58
CA SER A 33 -6.56 15.98 -41.57
C SER A 33 -7.63 15.57 -42.59
N ALA A 34 -8.91 15.69 -42.24
CA ALA A 34 -10.01 15.97 -43.17
C ALA A 34 -11.20 16.64 -42.44
N ALA A 35 -11.98 17.44 -43.15
CA ALA A 35 -13.02 18.30 -42.57
C ALA A 35 -14.40 17.62 -42.45
N GLY A 36 -15.23 18.08 -41.49
CA GLY A 36 -16.64 17.72 -41.37
C GLY A 36 -17.28 18.37 -40.13
N ALA A 37 -18.24 19.29 -40.33
CA ALA A 37 -18.87 20.04 -39.26
C ALA A 37 -20.21 19.42 -38.80
N VAL A 38 -20.48 19.47 -37.49
CA VAL A 38 -21.78 19.17 -36.85
C VAL A 38 -21.93 20.15 -35.66
N PRO A 39 -23.11 20.75 -35.40
CA PRO A 39 -23.24 21.87 -34.46
C PRO A 39 -23.24 21.45 -32.97
N PRO A 40 -22.94 22.37 -32.03
CA PRO A 40 -22.94 22.08 -30.60
C PRO A 40 -24.37 21.96 -30.05
N VAL A 41 -24.59 20.97 -29.18
CA VAL A 41 -25.80 20.87 -28.35
C VAL A 41 -25.55 21.61 -27.04
N THR A 42 -26.34 22.66 -26.76
CA THR A 42 -26.30 23.40 -25.50
C THR A 42 -26.89 22.57 -24.36
N GLN A 43 -26.09 22.21 -23.35
CA GLN A 43 -26.63 21.73 -22.07
C GLN A 43 -27.13 22.93 -21.24
N ALA A 44 -28.35 22.80 -20.72
CA ALA A 44 -28.95 23.79 -19.83
C ALA A 44 -28.43 23.65 -18.39
N PRO A 45 -28.34 24.74 -17.61
CA PRO A 45 -27.87 24.67 -16.22
C PRO A 45 -28.92 24.00 -15.33
N MET A 46 -28.55 22.92 -14.64
CA MET A 46 -29.36 22.37 -13.55
C MET A 46 -29.08 23.13 -12.25
N ALA A 47 -30.11 23.78 -11.72
CA ALA A 47 -30.07 24.41 -10.41
C ALA A 47 -30.12 23.34 -9.29
N PRO A 48 -29.51 23.60 -8.11
CA PRO A 48 -29.56 22.68 -6.98
C PRO A 48 -30.97 22.61 -6.39
N LEU A 49 -31.50 21.40 -6.24
CA LEU A 49 -32.80 21.16 -5.61
C LEU A 49 -32.66 21.20 -4.08
N ALA A 50 -32.77 22.39 -3.49
CA ALA A 50 -32.91 22.53 -2.04
C ALA A 50 -34.32 22.11 -1.58
N ALA A 51 -34.40 21.18 -0.63
CA ALA A 51 -35.64 20.88 0.09
C ALA A 51 -35.80 21.82 1.29
N PRO A 52 -37.03 22.20 1.68
CA PRO A 52 -37.27 23.36 2.55
C PRO A 52 -37.06 23.08 4.04
N ILE A 53 -36.69 24.14 4.75
CA ILE A 53 -36.68 24.22 6.21
C ILE A 53 -38.11 24.54 6.67
N GLU A 54 -38.71 23.69 7.52
CA GLU A 54 -39.86 24.08 8.35
C GLU A 54 -39.41 24.30 9.80
N THR A 55 -39.87 25.37 10.41
CA THR A 55 -39.51 25.80 11.77
C THR A 55 -40.71 25.78 12.73
N ALA A 56 -40.42 25.41 13.99
CA ALA A 56 -41.16 25.70 15.22
C ALA A 56 -42.39 24.80 15.55
N PRO A 57 -42.81 24.71 16.84
CA PRO A 57 -42.32 25.45 18.01
C PRO A 57 -41.84 24.60 19.21
N THR A 58 -41.15 25.28 20.12
CA THR A 58 -40.71 24.82 21.45
C THR A 58 -41.89 24.55 22.40
N SER A 59 -41.76 23.57 23.29
CA SER A 59 -42.50 23.53 24.57
C SER A 59 -41.67 22.82 25.64
N ALA A 60 -41.88 23.14 26.93
CA ALA A 60 -40.93 22.87 28.01
C ALA A 60 -41.53 22.13 29.20
N ALA A 61 -40.72 21.22 29.78
CA ALA A 61 -40.75 20.72 31.18
C ALA A 61 -42.03 19.94 31.62
N PRO A 62 -42.02 19.10 32.68
CA PRO A 62 -41.45 19.38 34.01
C PRO A 62 -40.54 18.27 34.60
N ALA A 63 -39.99 18.55 35.79
CA ALA A 63 -39.22 17.61 36.61
C ALA A 63 -39.89 17.35 37.98
N ALA A 64 -39.90 16.09 38.43
CA ALA A 64 -40.15 15.57 39.80
C ALA A 64 -40.17 14.01 39.75
N ALA A 65 -40.05 13.19 40.80
CA ALA A 65 -39.29 13.26 42.06
C ALA A 65 -39.30 11.87 42.78
N ALA A 66 -38.12 11.31 43.09
CA ALA A 66 -37.75 10.57 44.33
C ALA A 66 -38.55 9.35 44.93
N VAL A 67 -37.90 8.15 44.90
CA VAL A 67 -37.82 7.02 45.91
C VAL A 67 -39.09 6.25 46.41
N PRO A 68 -38.99 5.08 47.14
CA PRO A 68 -37.90 4.09 47.35
C PRO A 68 -38.28 2.58 47.31
N THR A 69 -37.29 1.66 47.31
CA THR A 69 -37.19 0.48 48.21
C THR A 69 -35.81 -0.21 48.10
N GLY A 70 -35.27 -0.70 49.23
CA GLY A 70 -34.05 -1.53 49.31
C GLY A 70 -34.35 -3.04 49.51
N PRO A 71 -33.41 -3.91 49.99
CA PRO A 71 -32.31 -3.57 50.91
C PRO A 71 -30.91 -4.26 50.70
N GLN A 72 -29.89 -3.62 51.29
CA GLN A 72 -28.73 -4.13 52.05
C GLN A 72 -27.75 -5.20 51.52
N ALA A 73 -26.46 -4.81 51.49
CA ALA A 73 -25.40 -5.43 52.29
C ALA A 73 -24.40 -4.36 52.80
N ALA A 74 -23.80 -4.55 53.99
CA ALA A 74 -22.90 -3.61 54.69
C ALA A 74 -21.42 -3.80 54.26
N ALA A 75 -20.56 -2.77 54.10
CA ALA A 75 -19.86 -1.92 55.11
C ALA A 75 -18.91 -2.72 56.04
N ALA A 76 -17.67 -2.31 56.38
CA ALA A 76 -16.84 -1.11 56.13
C ALA A 76 -15.31 -1.50 56.23
N ALA A 77 -14.25 -0.68 56.38
CA ALA A 77 -14.09 0.75 56.70
C ALA A 77 -12.69 1.35 56.34
N SER A 78 -12.69 2.61 55.87
CA SER A 78 -11.90 3.77 56.37
C SER A 78 -10.35 3.84 56.47
N GLN A 79 -9.76 4.70 55.59
CA GLN A 79 -8.84 5.86 55.89
C GLN A 79 -7.37 5.61 56.34
N PRO A 80 -6.41 6.59 56.29
CA PRO A 80 -6.13 7.74 55.38
C PRO A 80 -4.62 7.82 54.93
N PRO A 81 -4.08 8.88 54.27
CA PRO A 81 -2.77 8.86 53.56
C PRO A 81 -1.57 9.59 54.25
N VAL A 82 -0.32 9.32 53.81
CA VAL A 82 0.91 10.06 54.20
C VAL A 82 1.94 10.17 53.03
N GLN A 83 2.86 11.15 53.12
CA GLN A 83 3.80 11.66 52.09
C GLN A 83 5.11 10.85 51.86
N ALA A 84 5.85 11.26 50.82
CA ALA A 84 7.18 10.76 50.42
C ALA A 84 8.36 11.20 51.32
N PRO A 85 9.55 10.59 51.12
CA PRO A 85 10.78 11.38 50.98
C PRO A 85 11.66 10.93 49.79
N ALA A 86 12.73 11.70 49.52
CA ALA A 86 13.58 11.58 48.32
C ALA A 86 14.96 10.93 48.57
N GLY A 87 15.59 10.45 47.49
CA GLY A 87 17.06 10.41 47.34
C GLY A 87 17.71 9.04 47.06
N GLY A 88 18.62 9.00 46.08
CA GLY A 88 19.71 8.01 46.00
C GLY A 88 19.76 7.08 44.77
N MET A 89 20.70 7.35 43.85
CA MET A 89 21.31 6.35 42.94
C MET A 89 22.45 5.64 43.72
N PRO A 90 22.84 4.36 43.45
CA PRO A 90 23.54 3.99 42.21
C PRO A 90 23.32 2.55 41.66
N ALA A 91 24.08 2.29 40.58
CA ALA A 91 24.16 1.14 39.66
C ALA A 91 24.17 -0.32 40.19
N GLY A 92 23.82 -1.23 39.26
CA GLY A 92 23.94 -2.70 39.32
C GLY A 92 22.56 -3.38 39.25
N GLY A 93 22.32 -4.44 38.48
CA GLY A 93 23.14 -5.27 37.60
C GLY A 93 22.50 -6.66 37.42
N MET A 94 22.92 -7.45 36.42
CA MET A 94 22.45 -8.82 36.08
C MET A 94 21.07 -8.92 35.36
N THR A 95 20.85 -9.78 34.36
CA THR A 95 21.76 -10.54 33.45
C THR A 95 20.95 -10.93 32.21
N SER A 96 21.49 -10.76 31.00
CA SER A 96 20.94 -11.39 29.79
C SER A 96 21.47 -12.83 29.65
N TYR A 97 20.59 -13.78 29.29
CA TYR A 97 20.96 -15.18 29.07
C TYR A 97 21.27 -15.43 27.58
N GLY A 98 22.39 -16.10 27.29
CA GLY A 98 22.57 -16.80 26.01
C GLY A 98 23.44 -16.18 24.92
N SER A 99 24.58 -15.56 25.26
CA SER A 99 25.66 -15.35 24.26
C SER A 99 26.66 -16.50 24.29
N VAL A 100 26.92 -17.12 23.13
CA VAL A 100 28.02 -18.08 22.93
C VAL A 100 29.03 -17.44 21.97
N LEU A 101 30.28 -17.27 22.42
CA LEU A 101 31.37 -16.69 21.63
C LEU A 101 32.04 -17.75 20.71
N PRO A 102 32.66 -17.32 19.59
CA PRO A 102 33.27 -18.23 18.62
C PRO A 102 34.72 -18.62 18.98
N PRO A 103 35.23 -19.74 18.46
CA PRO A 103 36.67 -20.05 18.48
C PRO A 103 37.42 -19.29 17.37
N GLN A 104 38.58 -18.72 17.71
CA GLN A 104 39.54 -18.17 16.74
C GLN A 104 40.61 -19.21 16.36
N GLY A 105 41.12 -19.15 15.13
CA GLY A 105 42.33 -19.87 14.70
C GLY A 105 42.46 -20.04 13.19
N ALA A 106 43.31 -19.25 12.54
CA ALA A 106 43.61 -19.34 11.11
C ALA A 106 44.68 -20.42 10.79
N PRO A 107 44.88 -20.76 9.51
CA PRO A 107 45.97 -20.08 8.79
C PRO A 107 45.63 -19.64 7.35
N ALA A 108 46.45 -18.75 6.80
CA ALA A 108 46.30 -18.16 5.46
C ALA A 108 47.17 -18.86 4.39
N LEU A 109 46.78 -18.73 3.11
CA LEU A 109 47.58 -18.78 1.85
C LEU A 109 46.61 -18.98 0.64
N PRO A 110 47.00 -18.66 -0.62
CA PRO A 110 47.61 -17.43 -1.13
C PRO A 110 46.69 -16.69 -2.12
N ALA A 111 47.07 -15.47 -2.53
CA ALA A 111 46.34 -14.74 -3.56
C ALA A 111 46.59 -15.32 -4.97
N GLY A 112 45.50 -15.57 -5.72
CA GLY A 112 45.53 -15.93 -7.13
C GLY A 112 44.56 -15.06 -7.93
N GLY A 113 45.09 -14.20 -8.80
CA GLY A 113 44.28 -13.39 -9.72
C GLY A 113 43.89 -14.20 -10.96
N ALA A 114 42.63 -14.11 -11.37
CA ALA A 114 42.09 -14.68 -12.61
C ALA A 114 41.01 -13.73 -13.19
N PRO A 115 40.77 -13.74 -14.52
CA PRO A 115 40.33 -12.55 -15.25
C PRO A 115 38.81 -12.35 -15.33
N ALA A 116 38.42 -11.13 -15.74
CA ALA A 116 37.04 -10.75 -16.02
C ALA A 116 36.43 -11.58 -17.17
N PRO A 117 35.11 -11.91 -17.11
CA PRO A 117 34.42 -12.58 -18.21
C PRO A 117 34.21 -11.62 -19.40
N ALA A 118 34.53 -12.10 -20.60
CA ALA A 118 34.30 -11.38 -21.85
C ALA A 118 32.82 -11.44 -22.28
N ALA A 119 32.38 -10.44 -23.04
CA ALA A 119 31.04 -10.40 -23.62
C ALA A 119 30.82 -11.52 -24.67
N PRO A 120 29.63 -12.14 -24.74
CA PRO A 120 29.33 -13.14 -25.76
C PRO A 120 29.18 -12.49 -27.14
N SER A 121 29.96 -12.99 -28.11
CA SER A 121 29.87 -12.57 -29.51
C SER A 121 28.70 -13.24 -30.23
N VAL A 122 28.02 -12.50 -31.11
CA VAL A 122 26.92 -13.00 -31.96
C VAL A 122 27.48 -13.91 -33.07
N PRO A 123 26.98 -15.15 -33.25
CA PRO A 123 27.30 -15.96 -34.42
C PRO A 123 26.58 -15.45 -35.68
N ALA A 124 27.28 -15.39 -36.81
CA ALA A 124 26.74 -14.93 -38.08
C ALA A 124 25.74 -15.93 -38.71
N GLU A 125 24.83 -15.40 -39.52
CA GLU A 125 23.86 -16.20 -40.29
C GLU A 125 24.54 -17.07 -41.36
N THR A 126 24.09 -18.32 -41.48
CA THR A 126 24.27 -19.14 -42.68
C THR A 126 22.93 -19.34 -43.36
N GLY A 127 22.73 -18.69 -44.51
CA GLY A 127 21.48 -18.79 -45.27
C GLY A 127 21.31 -20.13 -45.99
N GLY A 128 20.05 -20.48 -46.28
CA GLY A 128 19.73 -21.62 -47.15
C GLY A 128 18.24 -21.89 -47.31
N GLY A 129 17.76 -21.84 -48.56
CA GLY A 129 16.55 -22.57 -48.98
C GLY A 129 15.25 -21.77 -49.11
N ALA A 130 15.04 -21.13 -50.27
CA ALA A 130 13.72 -20.70 -50.71
C ALA A 130 13.20 -21.65 -51.82
N SER A 131 12.05 -22.30 -51.61
CA SER A 131 11.20 -22.85 -52.66
C SER A 131 9.89 -23.42 -52.10
N GLY A 132 8.74 -23.07 -52.69
CA GLY A 132 7.46 -23.77 -52.42
C GLY A 132 6.24 -22.86 -52.32
N ALA A 133 5.71 -22.42 -53.47
CA ALA A 133 4.40 -21.77 -53.52
C ALA A 133 3.28 -22.82 -53.42
N GLY A 134 2.26 -22.56 -52.60
CA GLY A 134 1.07 -23.39 -52.48
C GLY A 134 -0.11 -22.56 -51.99
N ALA A 135 -0.94 -22.07 -52.92
CA ALA A 135 -2.14 -21.32 -52.58
C ALA A 135 -3.24 -22.28 -52.07
N GLY A 136 -3.59 -22.17 -50.79
CA GLY A 136 -4.72 -22.88 -50.19
C GLY A 136 -5.45 -21.95 -49.23
N ALA A 137 -6.73 -21.68 -49.49
CA ALA A 137 -7.57 -20.93 -48.57
C ALA A 137 -7.82 -21.79 -47.32
N GLY A 138 -7.02 -21.57 -46.29
CA GLY A 138 -7.14 -22.20 -44.97
C GLY A 138 -7.44 -21.16 -43.91
N LEU A 139 -8.38 -21.48 -43.02
CA LEU A 139 -8.70 -20.67 -41.84
C LEU A 139 -7.41 -20.34 -41.09
N MET A 140 -7.18 -19.05 -40.79
CA MET A 140 -6.06 -18.64 -39.95
C MET A 140 -6.12 -19.42 -38.63
N PRO A 141 -5.08 -20.16 -38.23
CA PRO A 141 -5.03 -20.68 -36.89
C PRO A 141 -4.97 -19.47 -35.96
N VAL A 142 -5.99 -19.30 -35.11
CA VAL A 142 -5.88 -18.45 -33.93
C VAL A 142 -4.61 -18.90 -33.22
N ALA A 143 -3.66 -17.99 -33.02
CA ALA A 143 -2.39 -18.32 -32.41
C ALA A 143 -2.65 -18.86 -31.01
N GLY A 144 -2.58 -20.19 -30.86
CA GLY A 144 -2.74 -20.83 -29.57
C GLY A 144 -1.72 -20.24 -28.61
N ARG A 145 -2.19 -19.85 -27.42
CA ARG A 145 -1.33 -19.42 -26.32
C ARG A 145 -0.24 -20.48 -26.17
N ARG A 146 1.02 -20.13 -26.47
CA ARG A 146 2.13 -21.04 -26.23
C ARG A 146 2.30 -21.12 -24.73
N ASP A 147 1.98 -22.27 -24.16
CA ASP A 147 2.19 -22.50 -22.73
C ASP A 147 3.68 -22.35 -22.41
N VAL A 148 4.00 -21.42 -21.53
CA VAL A 148 5.37 -21.09 -21.16
C VAL A 148 5.84 -22.14 -20.15
N VAL A 149 6.57 -23.14 -20.63
CA VAL A 149 7.11 -24.20 -19.77
C VAL A 149 8.31 -23.68 -18.99
N VAL A 150 8.10 -23.39 -17.70
CA VAL A 150 9.18 -23.06 -16.75
C VAL A 150 10.04 -24.31 -16.52
N ARG A 151 11.37 -24.19 -16.74
CA ARG A 151 12.31 -25.28 -16.42
C ARG A 151 12.71 -25.19 -14.95
N LYS A 152 12.98 -26.33 -14.33
CA LYS A 152 13.38 -26.42 -12.92
C LYS A 152 14.60 -25.55 -12.56
N ASN A 153 15.61 -25.48 -13.42
CA ASN A 153 16.78 -24.62 -13.19
C ASN A 153 16.44 -23.13 -13.26
N ASP A 154 15.52 -22.75 -14.15
CA ASP A 154 15.05 -21.37 -14.27
C ASP A 154 14.25 -20.97 -13.01
N ALA A 155 13.38 -21.87 -12.51
CA ALA A 155 12.63 -21.67 -11.28
C ALA A 155 13.54 -21.49 -10.04
N TYR A 156 14.62 -22.27 -9.90
CA TYR A 156 15.60 -22.05 -8.82
C TYR A 156 16.32 -20.71 -8.92
N SER A 157 16.74 -20.31 -10.14
CA SER A 157 17.38 -19.01 -10.35
C SER A 157 16.41 -17.85 -10.08
N ASP A 158 15.15 -18.03 -10.44
CA ASP A 158 14.07 -17.08 -10.18
C ASP A 158 13.79 -16.99 -8.66
N LEU A 159 13.82 -18.10 -7.92
CA LEU A 159 13.65 -18.12 -6.46
C LEU A 159 14.77 -17.36 -5.74
N GLU A 160 16.03 -17.59 -6.09
CA GLU A 160 17.16 -16.85 -5.49
C GLU A 160 17.10 -15.36 -5.82
N THR A 161 16.64 -15.00 -7.02
CA THR A 161 16.38 -13.60 -7.40
C THR A 161 15.26 -13.00 -6.55
N ALA A 162 14.14 -13.72 -6.36
CA ALA A 162 13.01 -13.28 -5.54
C ALA A 162 13.40 -13.11 -4.06
N LYS A 163 14.17 -14.05 -3.50
CA LYS A 163 14.71 -13.95 -2.13
C LYS A 163 15.59 -12.71 -1.97
N GLY A 164 16.47 -12.44 -2.94
CA GLY A 164 17.29 -11.23 -2.95
C GLY A 164 16.45 -9.95 -2.96
N LEU A 165 15.42 -9.88 -3.82
CA LEU A 165 14.50 -8.74 -3.90
C LEU A 165 13.69 -8.53 -2.62
N VAL A 166 13.14 -9.59 -2.03
CA VAL A 166 12.39 -9.51 -0.77
C VAL A 166 13.28 -9.08 0.39
N ALA A 167 14.50 -9.63 0.49
CA ALA A 167 15.45 -9.22 1.51
C ALA A 167 15.83 -7.73 1.38
N GLU A 168 16.06 -7.26 0.14
CA GLU A 168 16.35 -5.86 -0.18
C GLU A 168 15.19 -4.93 0.27
N LEU A 169 13.96 -5.23 -0.14
CA LEU A 169 12.76 -4.43 0.18
C LEU A 169 12.40 -4.44 1.68
N ALA A 170 12.35 -5.61 2.30
CA ALA A 170 12.11 -5.75 3.74
C ALA A 170 13.23 -5.13 4.57
N GLY A 171 14.46 -5.09 4.03
CA GLY A 171 15.60 -4.38 4.58
C GLY A 171 15.40 -2.87 4.64
N ALA A 172 15.01 -2.26 3.52
CA ALA A 172 14.75 -0.83 3.43
C ALA A 172 13.53 -0.42 4.29
N ALA A 173 12.45 -1.21 4.25
CA ALA A 173 11.26 -0.98 5.05
C ALA A 173 11.50 -1.07 6.57
N LYS A 174 12.56 -1.77 7.02
CA LYS A 174 12.72 -2.10 8.45
C LYS A 174 12.83 -0.90 9.38
N VAL A 175 13.28 0.24 8.87
CA VAL A 175 13.43 1.49 9.63
C VAL A 175 12.09 2.21 9.80
N THR A 176 11.24 2.20 8.78
CA THR A 176 10.00 2.98 8.71
C THR A 176 8.75 2.18 9.09
N ASP A 177 8.72 0.89 8.74
CA ASP A 177 7.61 -0.02 9.02
C ASP A 177 8.14 -1.45 9.26
N PRO A 178 8.54 -1.78 10.51
CA PRO A 178 9.12 -3.07 10.84
C PRO A 178 8.11 -4.23 10.88
N GLY A 179 6.81 -3.97 10.69
CA GLY A 179 5.70 -4.93 10.68
C GLY A 179 5.05 -5.13 9.31
N LEU A 180 5.63 -4.55 8.26
CA LEU A 180 5.26 -4.73 6.86
C LEU A 180 5.99 -5.93 6.26
N ASP A 181 5.25 -6.92 5.79
CA ASP A 181 5.81 -8.05 5.04
C ASP A 181 5.74 -7.82 3.54
N TRP A 182 6.75 -8.36 2.85
CA TRP A 182 6.96 -8.21 1.42
C TRP A 182 6.98 -9.57 0.74
N ALA A 183 6.42 -9.64 -0.46
CA ALA A 183 6.61 -10.77 -1.36
C ALA A 183 6.99 -10.31 -2.77
N VAL A 184 7.73 -11.18 -3.47
CA VAL A 184 8.00 -11.06 -4.90
C VAL A 184 7.70 -12.39 -5.57
N ALA A 185 6.75 -12.38 -6.50
CA ALA A 185 6.49 -13.49 -7.41
C ALA A 185 7.19 -13.24 -8.76
N VAL A 186 7.90 -14.24 -9.26
CA VAL A 186 8.49 -14.20 -10.60
C VAL A 186 7.50 -14.83 -11.57
N GLY A 187 6.85 -13.97 -12.35
CA GLY A 187 6.04 -14.36 -13.50
C GLY A 187 6.93 -14.56 -14.73
N ARG A 188 6.55 -15.47 -15.63
CA ARG A 188 7.07 -15.54 -17.00
C ARG A 188 5.95 -15.14 -17.96
N ASN A 189 6.11 -14.00 -18.61
CA ASN A 189 5.11 -13.48 -19.54
C ASN A 189 5.04 -14.29 -20.85
N THR A 190 4.15 -13.93 -21.77
CA THR A 190 3.94 -14.64 -23.05
C THR A 190 5.18 -14.71 -23.95
N SER A 191 6.21 -13.90 -23.71
CA SER A 191 7.52 -13.96 -24.39
C SER A 191 8.57 -14.80 -23.65
N GLY A 192 8.26 -15.33 -22.47
CA GLY A 192 9.17 -16.07 -21.58
C GLY A 192 10.07 -15.19 -20.71
N MET A 193 9.95 -13.86 -20.83
CA MET A 193 10.71 -12.90 -20.04
C MET A 193 10.18 -12.84 -18.58
N PRO A 194 11.06 -12.65 -17.59
CA PRO A 194 10.65 -12.54 -16.20
C PRO A 194 9.99 -11.19 -15.88
N THR A 195 8.87 -11.25 -15.16
CA THR A 195 8.18 -10.14 -14.53
C THR A 195 8.28 -10.31 -13.01
N TYR A 196 8.56 -9.25 -12.26
CA TYR A 196 8.79 -9.30 -10.82
C TYR A 196 7.65 -8.61 -10.07
N TRP A 197 6.58 -9.35 -9.79
CA TRP A 197 5.36 -8.86 -9.15
C TRP A 197 5.56 -8.68 -7.65
N VAL A 198 5.39 -7.45 -7.16
CA VAL A 198 5.61 -7.08 -5.76
C VAL A 198 4.30 -6.99 -5.01
N ALA A 199 4.23 -7.54 -3.80
CA ALA A 199 3.12 -7.30 -2.89
C ALA A 199 3.62 -6.97 -1.49
N THR A 200 2.80 -6.23 -0.75
CA THR A 200 2.91 -6.10 0.70
C THR A 200 1.62 -6.52 1.37
N ASN A 201 1.66 -6.86 2.66
CA ASN A 201 0.46 -7.21 3.43
C ASN A 201 -0.34 -5.99 3.91
N ASP A 202 -0.09 -4.81 3.35
CA ASP A 202 -0.89 -3.62 3.60
C ASP A 202 -1.52 -2.99 2.34
N GLY A 203 -2.79 -2.66 2.46
CA GLY A 203 -3.61 -2.02 1.43
C GLY A 203 -3.51 -2.66 0.05
N ALA A 204 -3.42 -1.81 -0.98
CA ALA A 204 -3.29 -2.23 -2.37
C ALA A 204 -1.88 -2.70 -2.78
N THR A 205 -0.98 -3.00 -1.83
CA THR A 205 0.49 -2.95 -1.96
C THR A 205 1.02 -1.55 -1.62
N TYR A 206 0.88 -1.19 -0.34
CA TYR A 206 1.47 0.00 0.25
C TYR A 206 3.01 -0.08 0.24
N ILE A 207 3.64 1.06 -0.05
CA ILE A 207 5.09 1.28 -0.06
C ILE A 207 5.40 2.35 0.99
N PRO A 208 6.15 2.03 2.06
CA PRO A 208 6.46 3.00 3.11
C PRO A 208 7.46 4.05 2.60
N PRO A 209 7.62 5.17 3.33
CA PRO A 209 8.64 6.15 3.01
C PRO A 209 10.03 5.52 2.91
N GLN A 210 10.94 6.15 2.16
CA GLN A 210 12.33 5.69 1.98
C GLN A 210 12.51 4.33 1.27
N VAL A 211 11.44 3.63 0.87
CA VAL A 211 11.52 2.43 0.04
C VAL A 211 11.29 2.77 -1.42
N PHE A 212 12.25 2.41 -2.27
CA PHE A 212 12.23 2.66 -3.70
C PHE A 212 12.21 1.33 -4.48
N LEU A 213 11.13 1.07 -5.21
CA LEU A 213 11.01 -0.11 -6.07
C LEU A 213 11.84 0.06 -7.35
N ARG A 214 12.20 -1.04 -8.01
CA ARG A 214 12.78 -0.97 -9.36
C ARG A 214 11.68 -0.56 -10.34
N LYS A 215 11.98 0.34 -11.29
CA LYS A 215 11.05 0.83 -12.32
C LYS A 215 10.39 -0.27 -13.19
N THR A 216 10.94 -1.49 -13.17
CA THR A 216 10.46 -2.66 -13.93
C THR A 216 9.65 -3.66 -13.09
N MET A 217 9.36 -3.34 -11.82
CA MET A 217 8.61 -4.20 -10.90
C MET A 217 7.16 -3.71 -10.80
N PRO A 218 6.17 -4.39 -11.42
CA PRO A 218 4.77 -4.07 -11.18
C PRO A 218 4.38 -4.42 -9.74
N ILE A 219 3.48 -3.62 -9.17
CA ILE A 219 2.84 -3.90 -7.88
C ILE A 219 1.60 -4.79 -8.08
N ALA A 220 1.28 -5.60 -7.09
CA ALA A 220 0.09 -6.43 -7.04
C ALA A 220 -1.12 -5.59 -6.54
N GLY A 221 -1.46 -4.56 -7.32
CA GLY A 221 -2.66 -3.76 -7.12
C GLY A 221 -2.68 -2.44 -7.90
N GLY A 222 -3.82 -1.76 -7.88
CA GLY A 222 -4.08 -0.57 -8.69
C GLY A 222 -4.40 -0.88 -10.16
N HIS A 223 -4.88 -2.09 -10.46
CA HIS A 223 -5.09 -2.56 -11.85
C HIS A 223 -6.45 -3.23 -12.09
N ASP A 224 -7.05 -3.84 -11.07
CA ASP A 224 -8.42 -4.36 -11.12
C ASP A 224 -9.12 -4.09 -9.77
N ALA A 225 -10.30 -3.47 -9.83
CA ALA A 225 -10.97 -2.97 -8.63
C ALA A 225 -11.55 -4.07 -7.75
N ASP A 226 -11.98 -5.20 -8.32
CA ASP A 226 -12.54 -6.32 -7.57
C ASP A 226 -11.40 -7.12 -6.91
N PHE A 227 -10.28 -7.31 -7.61
CA PHE A 227 -9.04 -7.85 -7.06
C PHE A 227 -8.50 -6.99 -5.92
N ASP A 228 -8.39 -5.67 -6.14
CA ASP A 228 -7.86 -4.73 -5.16
C ASP A 228 -8.73 -4.68 -3.90
N ALA A 229 -10.06 -4.65 -4.04
CA ALA A 229 -10.98 -4.68 -2.92
C ALA A 229 -10.94 -6.02 -2.16
N ARG A 230 -10.81 -7.16 -2.86
CA ARG A 230 -10.78 -8.49 -2.24
C ARG A 230 -9.49 -8.78 -1.48
N TRP A 231 -8.35 -8.30 -1.97
CA TRP A 231 -7.03 -8.58 -1.40
C TRP A 231 -6.38 -7.38 -0.71
N PHE A 232 -7.16 -6.37 -0.36
CA PHE A 232 -6.70 -5.19 0.37
C PHE A 232 -6.18 -5.57 1.77
N GLY A 233 -4.88 -5.41 2.01
CA GLY A 233 -4.26 -5.79 3.29
C GLY A 233 -4.21 -7.29 3.59
N TRP A 234 -4.34 -8.16 2.56
CA TRP A 234 -4.29 -9.61 2.76
C TRP A 234 -2.98 -10.03 3.44
N VAL A 235 -3.08 -10.73 4.58
CA VAL A 235 -1.98 -10.91 5.52
C VAL A 235 -0.74 -11.59 4.93
N ASN A 236 -0.93 -12.49 3.95
CA ASN A 236 0.16 -13.18 3.27
C ASN A 236 0.42 -12.56 1.87
N PRO A 237 1.46 -11.74 1.70
CA PRO A 237 1.68 -11.03 0.45
C PRO A 237 2.05 -11.96 -0.71
N ALA A 238 2.53 -13.18 -0.43
CA ALA A 238 2.86 -14.16 -1.46
C ALA A 238 1.63 -14.54 -2.30
N ASP A 239 0.47 -14.68 -1.65
CA ASP A 239 -0.76 -15.03 -2.33
C ASP A 239 -1.17 -13.93 -3.30
N LYS A 240 -1.08 -12.67 -2.85
CA LYS A 240 -1.44 -11.50 -3.65
C LYS A 240 -0.52 -11.36 -4.87
N ALA A 241 0.80 -11.46 -4.67
CA ALA A 241 1.78 -11.40 -5.76
C ALA A 241 1.57 -12.51 -6.80
N VAL A 242 1.30 -13.74 -6.36
CA VAL A 242 1.09 -14.90 -7.25
C VAL A 242 -0.25 -14.82 -7.99
N ARG A 243 -1.33 -14.37 -7.33
CA ARG A 243 -2.64 -14.18 -7.98
C ARG A 243 -2.56 -13.08 -9.03
N ALA A 244 -1.98 -11.92 -8.70
CA ALA A 244 -1.79 -10.82 -9.66
C ALA A 244 -0.99 -11.29 -10.90
N ALA A 245 0.17 -11.94 -10.70
CA ALA A 245 0.97 -12.47 -11.80
C ALA A 245 0.16 -13.39 -12.74
N ARG A 246 -0.63 -14.32 -12.18
CA ARG A 246 -1.48 -15.26 -12.93
C ARG A 246 -2.62 -14.56 -13.67
N GLU A 247 -3.22 -13.55 -13.08
CA GLU A 247 -4.32 -12.75 -13.65
C GLU A 247 -3.85 -11.90 -14.83
N PHE A 248 -2.67 -11.29 -14.74
CA PHE A 248 -1.99 -10.63 -15.86
C PHE A 248 -1.41 -11.60 -16.90
N GLY A 249 -1.64 -12.90 -16.72
CA GLY A 249 -1.37 -13.94 -17.70
C GLY A 249 0.04 -14.53 -17.65
N ASP A 250 0.84 -14.18 -16.65
CA ASP A 250 2.17 -14.75 -16.44
C ASP A 250 2.09 -16.18 -15.90
N THR A 251 3.03 -17.02 -16.33
CA THR A 251 3.25 -18.33 -15.71
C THR A 251 4.25 -18.17 -14.57
N VAL A 252 3.79 -18.26 -13.32
CA VAL A 252 4.64 -18.08 -12.13
C VAL A 252 5.67 -19.22 -12.03
N SER A 253 6.95 -18.86 -11.97
CA SER A 253 8.07 -19.78 -11.81
C SER A 253 8.53 -19.93 -10.36
N ALA A 254 8.51 -18.84 -9.58
CA ALA A 254 8.90 -18.83 -8.18
C ALA A 254 8.18 -17.72 -7.39
N VAL A 255 8.11 -17.85 -6.07
CA VAL A 255 7.72 -16.77 -5.16
C VAL A 255 8.53 -16.80 -3.87
N ALA A 256 8.93 -15.62 -3.38
CA ALA A 256 9.56 -15.44 -2.09
C ALA A 256 8.74 -14.46 -1.23
N THR A 257 8.74 -14.64 0.10
CA THR A 257 8.07 -13.74 1.05
C THR A 257 8.83 -13.64 2.39
N SER A 258 8.78 -12.47 3.03
CA SER A 258 9.27 -12.30 4.41
C SER A 258 8.31 -12.90 5.44
N TRP A 259 7.03 -13.06 5.08
CA TRP A 259 6.01 -13.68 5.91
C TRP A 259 6.44 -15.10 6.29
N ALA A 260 6.37 -15.41 7.58
CA ALA A 260 6.96 -16.63 8.12
C ALA A 260 6.07 -17.87 8.00
N LEU A 261 4.75 -17.70 7.88
CA LEU A 261 3.80 -18.81 7.87
C LEU A 261 3.57 -19.34 6.44
N PRO A 262 3.22 -20.64 6.28
CA PRO A 262 2.78 -21.18 5.00
C PRO A 262 1.55 -20.47 4.44
N SER A 263 1.30 -20.69 3.15
CA SER A 263 0.08 -20.26 2.46
C SER A 263 -0.80 -21.46 2.15
N GLU A 264 -2.07 -21.40 2.52
CA GLU A 264 -3.08 -22.38 2.10
C GLU A 264 -3.34 -22.26 0.59
N TYR A 265 -3.43 -21.04 0.06
CA TYR A 265 -3.57 -20.79 -1.37
C TYR A 265 -2.44 -21.38 -2.22
N LEU A 266 -1.18 -21.32 -1.75
CA LEU A 266 -0.05 -21.94 -2.44
C LEU A 266 0.07 -23.45 -2.18
N ALA A 267 -0.64 -24.01 -1.19
CA ALA A 267 -0.78 -25.45 -1.06
C ALA A 267 -1.77 -26.02 -2.10
N GLU A 268 -2.88 -25.32 -2.35
CA GLU A 268 -3.88 -25.70 -3.36
C GLU A 268 -3.49 -25.32 -4.79
N HIS A 269 -2.83 -24.17 -4.96
CA HIS A 269 -2.42 -23.61 -6.24
C HIS A 269 -0.91 -23.34 -6.29
N PRO A 270 -0.05 -24.38 -6.23
CA PRO A 270 1.39 -24.23 -6.03
C PRO A 270 2.08 -23.42 -7.13
N ALA A 271 3.06 -22.61 -6.70
CA ALA A 271 4.15 -22.16 -7.56
C ALA A 271 5.24 -23.24 -7.57
N PRO A 272 6.06 -23.37 -8.64
CA PRO A 272 7.08 -24.41 -8.73
C PRO A 272 8.12 -24.36 -7.61
N GLU A 273 8.51 -23.15 -7.19
CA GLU A 273 9.47 -22.91 -6.10
C GLU A 273 8.93 -21.82 -5.17
N VAL A 274 9.02 -22.04 -3.85
CA VAL A 274 8.44 -21.15 -2.81
C VAL A 274 9.44 -20.97 -1.65
N ALA A 275 9.65 -19.73 -1.22
CA ALA A 275 10.42 -19.41 -0.02
C ALA A 275 9.63 -18.50 0.94
N THR A 276 9.53 -18.90 2.20
CA THR A 276 8.91 -18.11 3.29
C THR A 276 9.95 -17.66 4.31
N GLY A 277 9.61 -16.68 5.14
CA GLY A 277 10.47 -16.21 6.24
C GLY A 277 11.77 -15.54 5.80
N VAL A 278 11.84 -15.01 4.57
CA VAL A 278 13.03 -14.35 4.03
C VAL A 278 13.45 -13.20 4.94
N LYS A 279 14.73 -13.20 5.34
CA LYS A 279 15.27 -12.21 6.28
C LYS A 279 15.61 -10.89 5.58
N PRO A 280 15.39 -9.74 6.23
CA PRO A 280 15.74 -8.44 5.68
C PRO A 280 17.25 -8.29 5.51
N ARG A 281 17.66 -7.59 4.45
CA ARG A 281 19.03 -7.16 4.18
C ARG A 281 19.30 -5.84 4.93
N LEU A 282 20.13 -5.88 5.96
CA LEU A 282 20.35 -4.76 6.88
C LEU A 282 21.64 -3.97 6.59
N GLU A 283 22.36 -4.33 5.52
CA GLU A 283 23.60 -3.66 5.14
C GLU A 283 23.34 -2.22 4.63
N PRO A 284 24.24 -1.25 4.92
CA PRO A 284 24.05 0.15 4.54
C PRO A 284 23.99 0.44 3.04
N ASP A 285 24.48 -0.47 2.19
CA ASP A 285 24.44 -0.38 0.72
C ASP A 285 23.14 -0.94 0.12
N ASN A 286 22.03 -0.86 0.85
CA ASN A 286 20.75 -1.35 0.40
C ASN A 286 20.15 -0.45 -0.69
N MET A 287 20.22 -0.91 -1.95
CA MET A 287 19.70 -0.21 -3.13
C MET A 287 18.19 0.07 -3.12
N ALA A 288 17.39 -0.57 -2.24
CA ALA A 288 15.98 -0.22 -2.04
C ALA A 288 15.78 1.00 -1.13
N ALA A 289 16.82 1.42 -0.39
CA ALA A 289 16.82 2.62 0.44
C ALA A 289 17.55 3.81 -0.20
N ASP A 290 18.15 3.63 -1.41
CA ASP A 290 18.92 4.65 -2.10
C ASP A 290 18.06 5.44 -3.12
N PRO A 291 17.73 6.72 -2.85
CA PRO A 291 16.99 7.57 -3.79
C PRO A 291 17.79 7.96 -5.04
N SER A 292 19.13 7.85 -5.02
CA SER A 292 20.00 8.24 -6.14
C SER A 292 20.14 7.16 -7.21
N ALA A 293 19.70 5.94 -6.91
CA ALA A 293 19.78 4.79 -7.80
C ALA A 293 18.86 4.94 -9.03
N ALA A 294 19.43 5.27 -10.19
CA ALA A 294 18.68 5.63 -11.41
C ALA A 294 17.62 4.59 -11.87
N ALA A 295 17.80 3.30 -11.55
CA ALA A 295 16.84 2.23 -11.85
C ALA A 295 15.63 2.17 -10.89
N ARG A 296 15.61 3.01 -9.85
CA ARG A 296 14.58 3.06 -8.81
C ARG A 296 13.52 4.13 -9.08
N ALA A 297 12.35 3.93 -8.51
CA ALA A 297 11.20 4.81 -8.58
C ALA A 297 10.79 5.26 -7.18
N HIS A 298 10.41 6.53 -7.06
CA HIS A 298 9.72 7.04 -5.86
C HIS A 298 8.36 6.35 -5.71
N ARG A 299 7.88 6.18 -4.48
CA ARG A 299 6.60 5.50 -4.19
C ARG A 299 5.39 6.12 -4.90
N LEU A 300 5.38 7.43 -5.15
CA LEU A 300 4.38 8.08 -5.99
C LEU A 300 4.53 7.69 -7.46
N GLN A 301 5.76 7.68 -7.99
CA GLN A 301 6.04 7.27 -9.38
C GLN A 301 5.58 5.83 -9.68
N THR A 302 5.59 4.93 -8.68
CA THR A 302 5.14 3.54 -8.85
C THR A 302 3.62 3.37 -8.92
N VAL A 303 2.84 4.33 -8.41
CA VAL A 303 1.36 4.27 -8.43
C VAL A 303 0.73 5.27 -9.41
N ASP A 304 1.40 6.39 -9.66
CA ASP A 304 0.98 7.44 -10.58
C ASP A 304 2.21 8.17 -11.15
N ALA A 305 2.77 7.59 -12.22
CA ALA A 305 3.95 8.14 -12.89
C ALA A 305 3.69 9.50 -13.57
N ALA A 306 2.44 9.80 -13.92
CA ALA A 306 2.05 11.07 -14.55
C ALA A 306 2.00 12.18 -13.49
N LEU A 307 1.26 11.99 -12.41
CA LEU A 307 1.20 12.92 -11.28
C LEU A 307 2.61 13.17 -10.69
N TYR A 308 3.43 12.12 -10.58
CA TYR A 308 4.83 12.27 -10.17
C TYR A 308 5.62 13.19 -11.11
N ALA A 309 5.50 13.00 -12.43
CA ALA A 309 6.20 13.83 -13.41
C ALA A 309 5.73 15.29 -13.38
N ASP A 310 4.42 15.53 -13.26
CA ASP A 310 3.82 16.85 -13.17
C ASP A 310 4.30 17.60 -11.90
N LEU A 311 4.37 16.90 -10.75
CA LEU A 311 4.85 17.48 -9.49
C LEU A 311 6.36 17.75 -9.47
N VAL A 312 7.17 16.90 -10.10
CA VAL A 312 8.61 17.12 -10.25
C VAL A 312 8.92 18.30 -11.19
N ALA A 313 8.01 18.61 -12.12
CA ALA A 313 8.11 19.74 -13.04
C ALA A 313 7.52 21.06 -12.48
N ALA A 314 6.79 21.01 -11.36
CA ALA A 314 6.11 22.16 -10.76
C ALA A 314 7.01 22.95 -9.79
N ASP A 315 6.70 24.24 -9.62
CA ASP A 315 7.36 25.08 -8.62
C ASP A 315 7.05 24.61 -7.19
N GLU A 316 8.02 24.76 -6.26
CA GLU A 316 7.87 24.29 -4.88
C GLU A 316 6.63 24.88 -4.17
N SER A 317 6.31 26.16 -4.42
CA SER A 317 5.09 26.80 -3.90
C SER A 317 3.81 26.11 -4.38
N VAL A 318 3.74 25.74 -5.66
CA VAL A 318 2.60 25.02 -6.25
C VAL A 318 2.45 23.64 -5.61
N VAL A 319 3.56 22.92 -5.41
CA VAL A 319 3.56 21.62 -4.72
C VAL A 319 3.12 21.78 -3.25
N ARG A 320 3.57 22.82 -2.54
CA ARG A 320 3.16 23.13 -1.17
C ARG A 320 1.66 23.41 -1.07
N ASP A 321 1.13 24.27 -1.94
CA ASP A 321 -0.29 24.63 -1.96
C ASP A 321 -1.17 23.42 -2.30
N TYR A 322 -0.76 22.62 -3.28
CA TYR A 322 -1.40 21.35 -3.61
C TYR A 322 -1.41 20.39 -2.41
N CYS A 323 -0.28 20.22 -1.72
CA CYS A 323 -0.22 19.42 -0.50
C CYS A 323 -1.13 19.96 0.62
N ARG A 324 -1.24 21.29 0.81
CA ARG A 324 -2.18 21.86 1.79
C ARG A 324 -3.63 21.57 1.42
N GLU A 325 -3.99 21.60 0.14
CA GLU A 325 -5.33 21.22 -0.33
C GLU A 325 -5.62 19.72 -0.11
N LEU A 326 -4.63 18.84 -0.32
CA LEU A 326 -4.75 17.42 0.04
C LEU A 326 -4.98 17.24 1.55
N ILE A 327 -4.20 17.91 2.41
CA ILE A 327 -4.42 17.90 3.87
C ILE A 327 -5.82 18.41 4.23
N ARG A 328 -6.29 19.49 3.59
CA ARG A 328 -7.64 20.03 3.80
C ARG A 328 -8.72 18.99 3.48
N GLN A 329 -8.54 18.19 2.42
CA GLN A 329 -9.48 17.11 2.09
C GLN A 329 -9.37 15.92 3.05
N LEU A 330 -8.17 15.50 3.43
CA LEU A 330 -7.96 14.41 4.38
C LEU A 330 -8.55 14.70 5.77
N VAL A 331 -8.45 15.94 6.25
CA VAL A 331 -8.84 16.31 7.62
C VAL A 331 -10.30 16.78 7.71
N PHE A 332 -10.87 17.37 6.64
CA PHE A 332 -12.21 17.98 6.66
C PHE A 332 -13.18 17.46 5.58
N GLY A 333 -12.73 16.57 4.69
CA GLY A 333 -13.52 16.10 3.54
C GLY A 333 -14.26 14.78 3.74
N ILE A 334 -13.91 14.00 4.76
CA ILE A 334 -14.50 12.67 5.02
C ILE A 334 -15.58 12.80 6.10
N ALA A 335 -16.84 12.63 5.72
CA ALA A 335 -17.97 12.77 6.63
C ALA A 335 -18.18 11.51 7.50
N GLY A 336 -18.16 11.67 8.83
CA GLY A 336 -18.54 10.64 9.79
C GLY A 336 -17.38 9.82 10.39
N GLU A 337 -16.16 10.03 9.92
CA GLU A 337 -14.93 9.40 10.46
C GLU A 337 -13.91 10.51 10.80
N ASP A 338 -14.23 11.29 11.85
CA ASP A 338 -13.41 12.41 12.30
C ASP A 338 -12.04 11.93 12.83
N LEU A 339 -10.95 12.53 12.35
CA LEU A 339 -9.61 12.38 12.92
C LEU A 339 -9.58 12.87 14.38
N SER A 340 -8.56 12.46 15.16
CA SER A 340 -8.40 12.93 16.54
C SER A 340 -8.23 14.44 16.63
N ARG A 341 -8.42 15.00 17.84
CA ARG A 341 -8.16 16.42 18.11
C ARG A 341 -6.71 16.84 17.83
N VAL A 342 -5.74 15.93 17.98
CA VAL A 342 -4.32 16.21 17.71
C VAL A 342 -4.10 16.29 16.20
N ALA A 343 -4.56 15.29 15.45
CA ALA A 343 -4.48 15.28 13.99
C ALA A 343 -5.25 16.45 13.35
N GLN A 344 -6.43 16.80 13.89
CA GLN A 344 -7.17 18.00 13.49
C GLN A 344 -6.38 19.29 13.78
N ALA A 345 -5.76 19.43 14.95
CA ALA A 345 -4.96 20.61 15.30
C ALA A 345 -3.75 20.80 14.38
N VAL A 346 -3.00 19.71 14.12
CA VAL A 346 -1.89 19.68 13.16
C VAL A 346 -2.38 20.03 11.75
N GLY A 347 -3.47 19.39 11.28
CA GLY A 347 -4.08 19.68 9.99
C GLY A 347 -4.53 21.14 9.84
N HIS A 348 -5.17 21.70 10.86
CA HIS A 348 -5.55 23.13 10.90
C HIS A 348 -4.35 24.06 10.88
N ALA A 349 -3.24 23.73 11.56
CA ALA A 349 -2.02 24.52 11.51
C ALA A 349 -1.40 24.49 10.10
N LEU A 350 -1.22 23.31 9.51
CA LEU A 350 -0.66 23.13 8.16
C LEU A 350 -1.51 23.82 7.07
N VAL A 351 -2.84 23.74 7.14
CA VAL A 351 -3.74 24.44 6.20
C VAL A 351 -3.71 25.96 6.41
N ALA A 352 -3.54 26.44 7.64
CA ALA A 352 -3.40 27.86 7.97
C ALA A 352 -1.95 28.38 7.86
N GLU A 353 -1.07 27.66 7.17
CA GLU A 353 0.35 28.01 6.96
C GLU A 353 1.20 28.16 8.23
N ARG A 354 0.72 27.67 9.36
CA ARG A 354 1.45 27.65 10.63
C ARG A 354 2.16 26.32 10.82
N TRP A 355 3.36 26.37 11.38
CA TRP A 355 4.03 25.16 11.85
C TRP A 355 3.39 24.68 13.16
N PRO A 356 3.01 23.40 13.30
CA PRO A 356 2.65 22.79 14.58
C PRO A 356 3.83 22.81 15.57
N THR A 357 3.51 22.68 16.85
CA THR A 357 4.50 22.59 17.92
C THR A 357 5.11 21.20 18.03
N ASP A 358 6.32 21.09 18.58
CA ASP A 358 7.01 19.82 18.84
C ASP A 358 6.15 18.84 19.66
N GLN A 359 5.30 19.34 20.55
CA GLN A 359 4.37 18.51 21.33
C GLN A 359 3.21 17.97 20.46
N GLU A 360 2.66 18.77 19.55
CA GLU A 360 1.62 18.32 18.61
C GLU A 360 2.19 17.26 17.64
N TRP A 361 3.44 17.44 17.18
CA TRP A 361 4.14 16.46 16.36
C TRP A 361 4.40 15.14 17.12
N ALA A 362 4.93 15.22 18.34
CA ALA A 362 5.17 14.03 19.17
C ALA A 362 3.89 13.22 19.42
N LEU A 363 2.79 13.89 19.81
CA LEU A 363 1.49 13.25 20.05
C LEU A 363 0.89 12.64 18.77
N LEU A 364 1.09 13.28 17.60
CA LEU A 364 0.67 12.73 16.32
C LEU A 364 1.51 11.49 15.93
N GLY A 365 2.81 11.50 16.25
CA GLY A 365 3.70 10.36 16.09
C GLY A 365 3.26 9.16 16.93
N GLU A 366 2.90 9.39 18.20
CA GLU A 366 2.32 8.37 19.08
C GLU A 366 1.01 7.80 18.51
N GLU A 367 0.06 8.65 18.10
CA GLU A 367 -1.21 8.19 17.50
C GLU A 367 -1.00 7.37 16.22
N HIS A 368 -0.04 7.74 15.37
CA HIS A 368 0.29 6.98 14.17
C HIS A 368 0.87 5.60 14.48
N GLN A 369 1.73 5.48 15.50
CA GLN A 369 2.26 4.18 15.94
C GLN A 369 1.16 3.29 16.51
N ASP A 370 0.28 3.82 17.36
CA ASP A 370 -0.88 3.08 17.87
C ASP A 370 -1.82 2.63 16.72
N SER A 371 -2.05 3.52 15.74
CA SER A 371 -2.87 3.22 14.56
C SER A 371 -2.25 2.13 13.67
N LEU A 372 -0.92 2.13 13.49
CA LEU A 372 -0.21 1.04 12.79
C LEU A 372 -0.43 -0.30 13.48
N VAL A 373 -0.32 -0.35 14.82
CA VAL A 373 -0.54 -1.58 15.60
C VAL A 373 -1.99 -2.06 15.44
N ILE A 374 -2.98 -1.18 15.63
CA ILE A 374 -4.42 -1.52 15.47
C ILE A 374 -4.72 -2.04 14.06
N MET A 375 -4.26 -1.34 13.04
CA MET A 375 -4.45 -1.70 11.63
C MET A 375 -3.82 -3.06 11.29
N SER A 376 -2.58 -3.30 11.73
CA SER A 376 -1.90 -4.59 11.51
C SER A 376 -2.61 -5.78 12.16
N CYS A 377 -3.28 -5.57 13.31
CA CYS A 377 -4.07 -6.59 13.99
C CYS A 377 -5.39 -6.94 13.28
N GLN A 378 -5.86 -6.08 12.36
CA GLN A 378 -7.11 -6.28 11.63
C GLN A 378 -6.94 -6.88 10.23
N ARG A 379 -5.69 -7.06 9.73
CA ARG A 379 -5.38 -7.57 8.37
C ARG A 379 -6.22 -8.80 7.99
N PRO A 380 -6.96 -8.80 6.86
CA PRO A 380 -7.74 -9.96 6.43
C PRO A 380 -6.89 -11.20 6.14
N GLY A 381 -7.49 -12.38 6.35
CA GLY A 381 -6.84 -13.68 6.12
C GLY A 381 -5.98 -14.20 7.26
N LEU A 382 -6.01 -13.57 8.45
CA LEU A 382 -5.30 -14.05 9.66
C LEU A 382 -5.72 -15.47 10.10
N ASP A 383 -6.95 -15.89 9.75
CA ASP A 383 -7.49 -17.24 9.96
C ASP A 383 -7.48 -18.11 8.68
N GLY A 384 -6.83 -17.63 7.61
CA GLY A 384 -6.81 -18.25 6.28
C GLY A 384 -8.03 -17.93 5.41
N LEU A 385 -9.09 -17.34 5.96
CA LEU A 385 -10.38 -17.21 5.29
C LEU A 385 -10.63 -15.81 4.71
N GLU A 386 -11.41 -15.77 3.63
CA GLU A 386 -11.90 -14.52 3.06
C GLU A 386 -13.10 -14.00 3.86
N ASN A 387 -12.96 -12.82 4.46
CA ASN A 387 -14.03 -12.18 5.23
C ASN A 387 -14.21 -10.71 4.78
N PRO A 388 -15.26 -10.39 4.00
CA PRO A 388 -15.51 -9.03 3.53
C PRO A 388 -15.68 -8.01 4.66
N ASP A 389 -16.31 -8.38 5.79
CA ASP A 389 -16.52 -7.46 6.92
C ASP A 389 -15.18 -7.11 7.60
N GLN A 390 -14.25 -8.08 7.67
CA GLN A 390 -12.89 -7.83 8.14
C GLN A 390 -12.15 -6.88 7.20
N THR A 391 -12.27 -7.08 5.88
CA THR A 391 -11.64 -6.20 4.88
C THR A 391 -12.17 -4.76 4.97
N VAL A 392 -13.48 -4.58 5.21
CA VAL A 392 -14.08 -3.24 5.44
C VAL A 392 -13.53 -2.61 6.72
N SER A 393 -13.42 -3.37 7.82
CA SER A 393 -12.86 -2.87 9.08
C SER A 393 -11.39 -2.44 8.92
N TYR A 394 -10.57 -3.33 8.34
CA TYR A 394 -9.17 -3.06 8.04
C TYR A 394 -9.00 -1.83 7.13
N THR A 395 -9.85 -1.66 6.11
CA THR A 395 -9.76 -0.54 5.16
C THR A 395 -9.91 0.81 5.87
N ARG A 396 -10.79 0.92 6.88
CA ARG A 396 -10.93 2.13 7.70
C ARG A 396 -9.66 2.44 8.49
N GLU A 397 -9.11 1.46 9.20
CA GLU A 397 -7.88 1.66 9.98
C GLU A 397 -6.67 1.96 9.09
N PHE A 398 -6.61 1.36 7.89
CA PHE A 398 -5.60 1.68 6.89
C PHE A 398 -5.73 3.12 6.41
N VAL A 399 -6.93 3.57 5.98
CA VAL A 399 -7.14 4.96 5.56
C VAL A 399 -6.80 5.94 6.68
N ARG A 400 -7.22 5.64 7.92
CA ARG A 400 -6.86 6.44 9.11
C ARG A 400 -5.36 6.53 9.31
N CYS A 401 -4.66 5.39 9.28
CA CYS A 401 -3.20 5.36 9.42
C CYS A 401 -2.50 6.19 8.34
N ARG A 402 -2.96 6.11 7.08
CA ARG A 402 -2.43 6.89 5.96
C ARG A 402 -2.79 8.39 6.01
N GLN A 403 -3.92 8.77 6.60
CA GLN A 403 -4.24 10.18 6.91
C GLN A 403 -3.24 10.77 7.92
N LEU A 404 -2.90 10.02 8.98
CA LEU A 404 -1.91 10.45 9.98
C LEU A 404 -0.49 10.50 9.37
N GLU A 405 -0.12 9.51 8.55
CA GLU A 405 1.15 9.51 7.81
C GLU A 405 1.28 10.74 6.90
N ALA A 406 0.22 11.14 6.19
CA ALA A 406 0.24 12.31 5.31
C ALA A 406 0.54 13.63 6.07
N LEU A 407 0.06 13.74 7.31
CA LEU A 407 0.41 14.85 8.21
C LEU A 407 1.88 14.76 8.65
N LEU A 408 2.33 13.59 9.13
CA LEU A 408 3.71 13.39 9.60
C LEU A 408 4.77 13.54 8.50
N CYS A 409 4.43 13.26 7.24
CA CYS A 409 5.32 13.48 6.10
C CYS A 409 5.78 14.95 5.99
N TRP A 410 5.03 15.93 6.49
CA TRP A 410 5.47 17.33 6.52
C TRP A 410 6.65 17.54 7.49
N GLU A 411 6.60 16.95 8.68
CA GLU A 411 7.67 17.04 9.68
C GLU A 411 8.88 16.19 9.25
N GLN A 412 8.65 14.90 9.01
CA GLN A 412 9.71 13.89 8.89
C GLN A 412 10.35 13.90 7.50
N HIS A 413 9.62 14.36 6.49
CA HIS A 413 10.03 14.35 5.09
C HIS A 413 9.76 15.70 4.41
N GLY A 414 9.78 16.81 5.14
CA GLY A 414 9.45 18.16 4.62
C GLY A 414 10.32 18.69 3.47
N GLY A 415 11.40 18.00 3.12
CA GLY A 415 12.20 18.23 1.90
C GLY A 415 11.76 17.40 0.67
N ASP A 416 10.84 16.45 0.82
CA ASP A 416 10.24 15.63 -0.24
C ASP A 416 8.72 15.50 0.00
N LEU A 417 7.99 16.55 -0.42
CA LEU A 417 6.54 16.66 -0.32
C LEU A 417 5.79 15.61 -1.16
N LEU A 418 6.46 14.89 -2.08
CA LEU A 418 5.85 13.80 -2.83
C LEU A 418 5.45 12.64 -1.91
N ASN A 419 6.03 12.55 -0.71
CA ASN A 419 5.59 11.62 0.34
C ASN A 419 4.22 12.00 0.93
N VAL A 420 3.92 13.29 1.07
CA VAL A 420 2.58 13.78 1.49
C VAL A 420 1.56 13.39 0.42
N VAL A 421 1.88 13.61 -0.85
CA VAL A 421 1.00 13.27 -1.98
C VAL A 421 0.76 11.76 -2.05
N TYR A 422 1.80 10.93 -1.89
CA TYR A 422 1.63 9.48 -1.86
C TYR A 422 0.74 9.03 -0.69
N ALA A 423 0.97 9.54 0.52
CA ALA A 423 0.17 9.18 1.69
C ALA A 423 -1.32 9.57 1.51
N ALA A 424 -1.58 10.77 0.97
CA ALA A 424 -2.93 11.19 0.58
C ALA A 424 -3.54 10.29 -0.52
N TRP A 425 -2.72 9.84 -1.47
CA TRP A 425 -3.12 8.90 -2.52
C TRP A 425 -3.49 7.53 -1.90
N VAL A 426 -2.66 6.92 -1.06
CA VAL A 426 -3.07 5.63 -0.44
C VAL A 426 -4.25 5.78 0.55
N ALA A 427 -4.47 6.97 1.12
CA ALA A 427 -5.69 7.31 1.88
C ALA A 427 -6.94 7.59 1.02
N GLY A 428 -6.87 7.45 -0.32
CA GLY A 428 -8.02 7.55 -1.23
C GLY A 428 -8.25 8.91 -1.90
N ILE A 429 -7.45 9.94 -1.61
CA ILE A 429 -7.58 11.24 -2.28
C ILE A 429 -6.92 11.19 -3.67
N ARG A 430 -7.66 11.52 -4.74
CA ARG A 430 -7.19 11.53 -6.14
C ARG A 430 -7.33 12.92 -6.80
N THR A 431 -7.12 13.99 -6.03
CA THR A 431 -7.23 15.35 -6.59
C THR A 431 -6.12 15.56 -7.62
N PRO A 432 -6.43 15.92 -8.88
CA PRO A 432 -5.39 16.20 -9.87
C PRO A 432 -4.63 17.47 -9.49
N LEU A 433 -3.36 17.56 -9.87
CA LEU A 433 -2.60 18.81 -9.83
C LEU A 433 -3.23 19.78 -10.84
N LYS A 434 -4.24 20.53 -10.40
CA LYS A 434 -4.82 21.60 -11.21
C LYS A 434 -3.71 22.58 -11.55
N ALA A 435 -3.62 22.97 -12.83
CA ALA A 435 -2.75 24.07 -13.23
C ALA A 435 -3.15 25.32 -12.44
N THR A 436 -2.36 25.66 -11.42
CA THR A 436 -2.48 26.89 -10.63
C THR A 436 -1.90 28.04 -11.44
N VAL A 437 -2.55 28.31 -12.56
CA VAL A 437 -2.39 29.50 -13.37
C VAL A 437 -3.70 30.29 -13.18
N ASP A 438 -3.56 31.58 -12.90
CA ASP A 438 -4.64 32.54 -12.61
C ASP A 438 -5.25 32.48 -11.19
N ARG A 439 -4.49 32.99 -10.21
CA ARG A 439 -5.01 33.81 -9.10
C ARG A 439 -4.16 35.06 -8.91
#